data_AF-A0AA35WWS6-F1
#
_entry.id   AF-A0AA35WWS6-F1
#
_cell.length_a   1.000
_cell.length_b   1.000
_cell.length_c   1.000
_cell.angle_alpha   90.00
_cell.angle_beta   90.00
_cell.angle_gamma   90.00
#
_symmetry.space_group_name_H-M   'P 1'
#
loop_
_entity.id
_entity.type
_entity.pdbx_description
1 polymer ?
#
loop_
_entity_poly.entity_id
_entity_poly.type
_entity_poly.pdbx_seq_one_letter_code
_entity_poly.pdbx_strand_id
1 'polypeptide(L)'
;MDSFINVWDIRETRRAKTYFKAVVAGASLVQWNRLNGNIIASAHDSEIRLWDMRKPSTAWGYITAHMTRIHDIDWSYRDQSQLTTCSHDSSVKFWDTASTRRPLSVIKTGSQPVWRARNYPAGEGVAMLLVPALHSLDNGVFLWSRSNTSSPATILHGHKAAVVGAQWRKVDSDVSVKQCLREVQNL
;
A
#
# COMPACT_ATOMS: atom_id res chain seq x y z
N MET A 1 23.10 -1.64 0.10
CA MET A 1 21.73 -2.05 0.47
C MET A 1 21.64 -3.55 0.27
N ASP A 2 21.08 -4.27 1.23
CA ASP A 2 20.89 -5.71 1.08
C ASP A 2 19.72 -6.01 0.11
N SER A 3 19.82 -7.06 -0.69
CA SER A 3 18.88 -7.40 -1.77
C SER A 3 17.94 -8.57 -1.42
N PHE A 4 18.00 -9.03 -0.16
CA PHE A 4 17.20 -10.14 0.35
C PHE A 4 15.99 -9.63 1.14
N ILE A 5 14.87 -10.35 1.01
CA ILE A 5 13.70 -10.19 1.88
C ILE A 5 13.65 -11.43 2.77
N ASN A 6 13.95 -11.28 4.05
CA ASN A 6 13.99 -12.38 5.00
C ASN A 6 12.63 -12.60 5.66
N VAL A 7 12.23 -13.86 5.81
CA VAL A 7 11.03 -14.27 6.55
C VAL A 7 11.45 -15.04 7.79
N TRP A 8 10.94 -14.62 8.94
CA TRP A 8 11.33 -15.13 10.24
C TRP A 8 10.15 -15.83 10.92
N ASP A 9 10.44 -16.94 11.59
CA ASP A 9 9.54 -17.53 12.57
C ASP A 9 9.99 -17.04 13.95
N ILE A 10 9.11 -16.36 14.69
CA ILE A 10 9.46 -15.82 16.01
C ILE A 10 9.82 -16.91 17.03
N ARG A 11 9.44 -18.16 16.76
CA ARG A 11 9.78 -19.31 17.59
C ARG A 11 11.19 -19.84 17.30
N GLU A 12 11.75 -19.52 16.13
CA GLU A 12 13.12 -19.88 15.73
C GLU A 12 13.86 -18.64 15.22
N THR A 13 14.38 -17.84 16.15
CA THR A 13 15.02 -16.54 15.85
C THR A 13 16.47 -16.64 15.38
N ARG A 14 17.07 -17.84 15.40
CA ARG A 14 18.50 -18.04 15.06
C ARG A 14 18.78 -18.02 13.56
N ARG A 15 17.77 -18.27 12.72
CA ARG A 15 17.89 -18.24 11.26
C ARG A 15 16.58 -17.78 10.62
N ALA A 16 16.67 -17.13 9.48
CA ALA A 16 15.50 -16.89 8.66
C ALA A 16 14.90 -18.23 8.23
N LYS A 17 13.57 -18.37 8.32
CA LYS A 17 12.85 -19.55 7.87
C LYS A 17 12.95 -19.70 6.35
N THR A 18 12.89 -18.58 5.64
CA THR A 18 13.12 -18.50 4.20
C THR A 18 13.53 -17.08 3.83
N TYR A 19 13.96 -16.87 2.59
CA TYR A 19 14.26 -15.56 2.06
C TYR A 19 13.96 -15.49 0.57
N PHE A 20 13.69 -14.30 0.08
CA PHE A 20 13.53 -14.01 -1.34
C PHE A 20 14.70 -13.17 -1.83
N LYS A 21 15.26 -13.54 -2.99
CA LYS A 21 16.39 -12.81 -3.59
C LYS A 21 15.87 -11.85 -4.66
N ALA A 22 15.91 -10.54 -4.40
CA ALA A 22 15.50 -9.54 -5.37
C ALA A 22 16.59 -9.19 -6.41
N VAL A 23 17.82 -9.67 -6.26
CA VAL A 23 18.92 -9.64 -7.26
C VAL A 23 19.41 -8.25 -7.72
N VAL A 24 18.54 -7.24 -7.87
CA VAL A 24 18.81 -5.99 -8.61
C VAL A 24 18.63 -4.75 -7.73
N ALA A 25 17.64 -4.73 -6.85
CA ALA A 25 17.40 -3.61 -5.94
C ALA A 25 16.96 -4.13 -4.56
N GLY A 26 17.23 -3.33 -3.53
CA GLY A 26 16.72 -3.59 -2.18
C GLY A 26 15.24 -3.26 -2.11
N ALA A 27 14.45 -4.11 -1.43
CA ALA A 27 13.04 -3.83 -1.25
C ALA A 27 12.84 -2.62 -0.33
N SER A 28 12.14 -1.59 -0.82
CA SER A 28 11.79 -0.41 -0.03
C SER A 28 10.56 -0.66 0.87
N LEU A 29 9.68 -1.57 0.45
CA LEU A 29 8.46 -1.97 1.15
C LEU A 29 8.22 -3.46 0.93
N VAL A 30 7.63 -4.11 1.92
CA VAL A 30 7.19 -5.50 1.86
C VAL A 30 5.84 -5.62 2.55
N GLN A 31 4.88 -6.32 1.94
CA GLN A 31 3.57 -6.55 2.53
C GLN A 31 3.05 -7.95 2.21
N TRP A 32 2.60 -8.64 3.25
CA TRP A 32 1.86 -9.90 3.13
C TRP A 32 0.49 -9.67 2.51
N ASN A 33 0.08 -10.62 1.67
CA ASN A 33 -1.29 -10.70 1.24
C ASN A 33 -2.21 -10.99 2.44
N ARG A 34 -3.31 -10.26 2.53
CA ARG A 34 -4.24 -10.31 3.67
C ARG A 34 -5.05 -11.59 3.73
N LEU A 35 -5.33 -12.19 2.58
CA LEU A 35 -6.20 -13.36 2.44
C LEU A 35 -5.41 -14.64 2.18
N ASN A 36 -4.20 -14.53 1.60
CA ASN A 36 -3.33 -15.67 1.32
C ASN A 36 -1.96 -15.52 2.02
N GLY A 37 -1.78 -16.21 3.14
CA GLY A 37 -0.56 -16.16 3.94
C GLY A 37 0.69 -16.74 3.28
N ASN A 38 0.65 -17.22 2.03
CA ASN A 38 1.83 -17.63 1.28
C ASN A 38 2.35 -16.56 0.32
N ILE A 39 1.59 -15.47 0.12
CA ILE A 39 1.88 -14.48 -0.91
C ILE A 39 2.38 -13.19 -0.29
N ILE A 40 3.42 -12.62 -0.90
CA ILE A 40 4.03 -11.36 -0.49
C ILE A 40 4.23 -10.47 -1.72
N ALA A 41 4.03 -9.17 -1.57
CA ALA A 41 4.48 -8.17 -2.52
C ALA A 41 5.64 -7.36 -1.93
N SER A 42 6.58 -6.96 -2.78
CA SER A 42 7.66 -6.04 -2.39
C SER A 42 7.85 -4.94 -3.43
N ALA A 43 8.05 -3.70 -3.00
CA ALA A 43 8.40 -2.58 -3.89
C ALA A 43 9.91 -2.43 -4.05
N HIS A 44 10.32 -2.15 -5.28
CA HIS A 44 11.70 -1.90 -5.71
C HIS A 44 11.67 -0.67 -6.61
N ASP A 45 11.89 0.51 -6.02
CA ASP A 45 11.67 1.81 -6.65
C ASP A 45 10.30 1.94 -7.29
N SER A 46 10.18 1.79 -8.61
CA SER A 46 8.94 1.91 -9.39
C SER A 46 8.28 0.57 -9.73
N GLU A 47 8.90 -0.55 -9.33
CA GLU A 47 8.46 -1.90 -9.62
C GLU A 47 7.91 -2.63 -8.40
N ILE A 48 6.98 -3.54 -8.62
CA ILE A 48 6.52 -4.52 -7.64
C ILE A 48 6.97 -5.90 -8.06
N ARG A 49 7.41 -6.69 -7.08
CA ARG A 49 7.66 -8.11 -7.23
C ARG A 49 6.70 -8.91 -6.37
N LEU A 50 6.18 -9.99 -6.94
CA LEU A 50 5.24 -10.90 -6.30
C LEU A 50 5.94 -12.21 -5.98
N TRP A 51 5.82 -12.62 -4.73
CA TRP A 51 6.52 -13.77 -4.18
C TRP A 51 5.54 -14.79 -3.65
N ASP A 52 5.92 -16.06 -3.78
CA ASP A 52 5.23 -17.19 -3.19
C ASP A 52 6.19 -17.92 -2.26
N MET A 53 5.83 -17.99 -0.98
CA MET A 53 6.57 -18.70 0.07
C MET A 53 6.83 -20.16 -0.26
N ARG A 54 5.98 -20.78 -1.09
CA ARG A 54 6.10 -22.17 -1.52
C ARG A 54 7.18 -22.34 -2.60
N LYS A 55 7.58 -21.24 -3.26
CA LYS A 55 8.59 -21.20 -4.34
C LYS A 55 9.50 -19.96 -4.16
N PRO A 56 10.30 -19.89 -3.08
CA PRO A 56 11.00 -18.66 -2.69
C PRO A 56 12.18 -18.25 -3.59
N SER A 57 12.64 -19.15 -4.45
CA SER A 57 13.80 -18.92 -5.32
C SER A 57 13.56 -17.88 -6.42
N THR A 58 12.30 -17.61 -6.79
CA THR A 58 12.00 -16.72 -7.92
C THR A 58 10.66 -16.02 -7.71
N ALA A 59 10.60 -14.72 -7.98
CA ALA A 59 9.33 -14.01 -8.02
C ALA A 59 8.49 -14.54 -9.19
N TRP A 60 7.24 -14.88 -8.92
CA TRP A 60 6.34 -15.45 -9.93
C TRP A 60 5.74 -14.37 -10.84
N GLY A 61 5.77 -13.11 -10.40
CA GLY A 61 5.22 -11.98 -11.14
C GLY A 61 5.95 -10.68 -10.85
N TYR A 62 5.94 -9.81 -11.86
CA TYR A 62 6.53 -8.47 -11.84
C TYR A 62 5.52 -7.47 -12.35
N ILE A 63 5.49 -6.28 -11.75
CA ILE A 63 4.64 -5.18 -12.16
C ILE A 63 5.49 -3.92 -12.25
N THR A 64 5.66 -3.36 -13.45
CA THR A 64 6.21 -2.01 -13.63
C THR A 64 5.11 -1.01 -13.29
N ALA A 65 4.91 -0.79 -11.99
CA ALA A 65 3.69 -0.18 -11.51
C ALA A 65 3.65 1.33 -11.77
N HIS A 66 4.75 2.04 -11.57
CA HIS A 66 4.79 3.50 -11.60
C HIS A 66 5.95 4.06 -12.42
N MET A 67 5.94 5.36 -12.69
CA MET A 67 7.07 6.03 -13.37
C MET A 67 8.17 6.46 -12.38
N THR A 68 7.81 6.56 -11.11
CA THR A 68 8.71 6.99 -10.03
C THR A 68 8.51 6.10 -8.81
N ARG A 69 9.19 6.42 -7.71
CA ARG A 69 9.19 5.63 -6.48
C ARG A 69 7.78 5.36 -5.95
N ILE A 70 7.54 4.12 -5.57
CA ILE A 70 6.34 3.65 -4.88
C ILE A 70 6.47 3.99 -3.39
N HIS A 71 5.43 4.63 -2.85
CA HIS A 71 5.37 5.03 -1.44
C HIS A 71 4.57 4.05 -0.57
N ASP A 72 3.61 3.35 -1.16
CA ASP A 72 2.81 2.37 -0.43
C ASP A 72 2.31 1.23 -1.33
N ILE A 73 2.10 0.08 -0.69
CA ILE A 73 1.41 -1.08 -1.24
C ILE A 73 0.30 -1.43 -0.26
N ASP A 74 -0.87 -1.81 -0.78
CA ASP A 74 -1.95 -2.37 0.03
C ASP A 74 -2.70 -3.49 -0.70
N TRP A 75 -2.65 -4.70 -0.15
CA TRP A 75 -3.49 -5.80 -0.61
C TRP A 75 -4.96 -5.56 -0.27
N SER A 76 -5.84 -5.99 -1.18
CA SER A 76 -7.29 -5.91 -0.96
C SER A 76 -7.74 -6.77 0.23
N TYR A 77 -8.78 -6.30 0.93
CA TYR A 77 -9.42 -7.05 2.02
C TYR A 77 -10.44 -8.08 1.53
N ARG A 78 -10.79 -8.05 0.23
CA ARG A 78 -11.86 -8.88 -0.35
C ARG A 78 -11.41 -9.79 -1.46
N ASP A 79 -10.30 -9.46 -2.11
CA ASP A 79 -9.81 -10.23 -3.25
C ASP A 79 -8.31 -10.47 -3.09
N GLN A 80 -7.90 -11.74 -3.04
CA GLN A 80 -6.51 -12.12 -2.86
C GLN A 80 -5.65 -11.77 -4.08
N SER A 81 -6.24 -11.56 -5.26
CA SER A 81 -5.47 -11.19 -6.45
C SER A 81 -5.29 -9.68 -6.59
N GLN A 82 -6.02 -8.85 -5.83
CA GLN A 82 -5.98 -7.41 -6.00
C GLN A 82 -4.97 -6.70 -5.10
N LEU A 83 -4.23 -5.78 -5.72
CA LEU A 83 -3.19 -4.97 -5.08
C LEU A 83 -3.38 -3.49 -5.43
N THR A 84 -3.20 -2.61 -4.45
CA THR A 84 -3.16 -1.16 -4.64
C THR A 84 -1.75 -0.66 -4.46
N THR A 85 -1.32 0.26 -5.32
CA THR A 85 -0.02 0.93 -5.24
C THR A 85 -0.20 2.43 -5.34
N CYS A 86 0.62 3.21 -4.64
CA CYS A 86 0.67 4.66 -4.80
C CYS A 86 2.10 5.17 -4.90
N SER A 87 2.28 6.30 -5.56
CA SER A 87 3.62 6.77 -5.95
C SER A 87 3.76 8.29 -5.90
N HIS A 88 5.03 8.71 -5.97
CA HIS A 88 5.40 10.09 -6.22
C HIS A 88 4.91 10.61 -7.58
N ASP A 89 4.52 9.73 -8.51
CA ASP A 89 3.98 10.10 -9.83
C ASP A 89 2.54 10.65 -9.80
N SER A 90 2.03 10.99 -8.60
CA SER A 90 0.68 11.53 -8.38
C SER A 90 -0.44 10.59 -8.84
N SER A 91 -0.22 9.28 -8.74
CA SER A 91 -1.22 8.28 -9.05
C SER A 91 -1.34 7.18 -8.00
N VAL A 92 -2.56 6.65 -7.89
CA VAL A 92 -2.89 5.40 -7.23
C VAL A 92 -3.38 4.42 -8.29
N LYS A 93 -2.80 3.22 -8.32
CA LYS A 93 -3.13 2.19 -9.32
C LYS A 93 -3.62 0.93 -8.62
N PHE A 94 -4.61 0.31 -9.25
CA PHE A 94 -5.18 -0.96 -8.80
C PHE A 94 -4.76 -2.05 -9.78
N TRP A 95 -4.31 -3.18 -9.27
CA TRP A 95 -3.75 -4.26 -10.07
C TRP A 95 -4.47 -5.56 -9.76
N ASP A 96 -4.63 -6.38 -10.79
CA ASP A 96 -4.86 -7.81 -10.64
C ASP A 96 -3.53 -8.53 -10.82
N THR A 97 -3.11 -9.26 -9.79
CA THR A 97 -1.87 -10.02 -9.81
C THR A 97 -1.92 -11.23 -10.76
N ALA A 98 -3.11 -11.68 -11.16
CA ALA A 98 -3.26 -12.66 -12.22
C ALA A 98 -3.05 -12.07 -13.63
N SER A 99 -3.21 -10.74 -13.79
CA SER A 99 -3.08 -10.03 -15.07
C SER A 99 -2.34 -8.70 -14.88
N THR A 100 -1.01 -8.76 -14.79
CA THR A 100 -0.16 -7.61 -14.44
C THR A 100 0.19 -6.66 -15.59
N ARG A 101 -0.30 -6.91 -16.82
CA ARG A 101 0.06 -6.10 -18.00
C ARG A 101 -0.42 -4.65 -17.92
N ARG A 102 -1.56 -4.41 -17.26
CA ARG A 102 -2.15 -3.08 -17.08
C ARG A 102 -2.90 -3.00 -15.76
N PRO A 103 -2.99 -1.80 -15.14
CA PRO A 103 -3.82 -1.63 -13.96
C PRO A 103 -5.30 -1.80 -14.33
N LEU A 104 -6.09 -2.32 -13.39
CA LEU A 104 -7.55 -2.39 -13.45
C LEU A 104 -8.17 -0.99 -13.53
N SER A 105 -7.64 -0.07 -12.73
CA SER A 105 -8.04 1.34 -12.72
C SER A 105 -6.93 2.21 -12.15
N VAL A 106 -7.03 3.52 -12.40
CA VAL A 106 -6.06 4.53 -11.96
C VAL A 106 -6.81 5.74 -11.42
N ILE A 107 -6.41 6.20 -10.24
CA ILE A 107 -6.81 7.50 -9.69
C ILE A 107 -5.61 8.44 -9.85
N LYS A 108 -5.82 9.59 -10.49
CA LYS A 108 -4.82 10.65 -10.60
C LYS A 108 -5.19 11.76 -9.64
N THR A 109 -4.25 12.15 -8.79
CA THR A 109 -4.44 13.19 -7.77
C THR A 109 -4.00 14.57 -8.28
N GLY A 110 -3.91 14.73 -9.61
CA GLY A 110 -3.37 15.93 -10.25
C GLY A 110 -1.85 15.97 -10.14
N SER A 111 -1.31 17.01 -9.50
CA SER A 111 0.12 17.23 -9.31
C SER A 111 0.62 16.90 -7.89
N GLN A 112 -0.23 16.31 -7.05
CA GLN A 112 0.11 16.00 -5.65
C GLN A 112 0.55 14.54 -5.50
N PRO A 113 1.79 14.27 -5.05
CA PRO A 113 2.27 12.93 -4.72
C PRO A 113 1.39 12.24 -3.67
N VAL A 114 1.28 10.92 -3.75
CA VAL A 114 0.47 10.13 -2.80
C VAL A 114 1.38 9.36 -1.85
N TRP A 115 1.32 9.69 -0.56
CA TRP A 115 2.16 9.10 0.48
C TRP A 115 1.65 7.73 0.96
N ARG A 116 0.34 7.57 1.10
CA ARG A 116 -0.30 6.31 1.51
C ARG A 116 -1.60 6.08 0.75
N ALA A 117 -1.89 4.83 0.44
CA ALA A 117 -3.17 4.41 -0.11
C ALA A 117 -3.59 3.10 0.56
N ARG A 118 -4.73 3.11 1.27
CA ARG A 118 -5.25 1.95 2.02
C ARG A 118 -6.64 1.60 1.55
N ASN A 119 -6.82 0.35 1.09
CA ASN A 119 -8.12 -0.18 0.69
C ASN A 119 -9.11 -0.09 1.85
N TYR A 120 -10.33 0.33 1.55
CA TYR A 120 -11.41 0.35 2.51
C TYR A 120 -11.90 -1.09 2.74
N PRO A 121 -11.90 -1.62 3.98
CA PRO A 121 -12.22 -3.02 4.22
C PRO A 121 -13.67 -3.39 3.90
N ALA A 122 -14.62 -2.45 4.07
CA ALA A 122 -16.06 -2.73 3.99
C ALA A 122 -16.70 -2.36 2.63
N GLY A 123 -16.10 -1.49 1.82
CA GLY A 123 -16.61 -1.08 0.50
C GLY A 123 -15.51 -0.85 -0.56
N GLU A 124 -15.90 -0.57 -1.80
CA GLU A 124 -14.98 -0.34 -2.93
C GLU A 124 -14.28 1.05 -2.87
N GLY A 125 -13.77 1.43 -1.70
CA GLY A 125 -13.12 2.73 -1.47
C GLY A 125 -11.63 2.60 -1.14
N VAL A 126 -10.94 3.73 -1.11
CA VAL A 126 -9.55 3.85 -0.68
C VAL A 126 -9.38 5.11 0.16
N ALA A 127 -8.73 4.99 1.32
CA ALA A 127 -8.20 6.13 2.05
C ALA A 127 -6.82 6.49 1.50
N MET A 128 -6.65 7.75 1.14
CA MET A 128 -5.41 8.31 0.60
C MET A 128 -4.86 9.38 1.54
N LEU A 129 -3.56 9.35 1.73
CA LEU A 129 -2.81 10.47 2.31
C LEU A 129 -1.99 11.08 1.19
N LEU A 130 -2.29 12.33 0.87
CA LEU A 130 -1.51 13.11 -0.08
C LEU A 130 -0.30 13.70 0.65
N VAL A 131 0.82 13.84 -0.06
CA VAL A 131 1.94 14.60 0.48
C VAL A 131 1.48 16.06 0.64
N PRO A 132 1.64 16.67 1.83
CA PRO A 132 1.29 18.06 2.01
C PRO A 132 2.09 18.91 1.02
N ALA A 133 1.40 19.69 0.18
CA ALA A 133 2.09 20.73 -0.57
C ALA A 133 2.72 21.70 0.43
N LEU A 134 3.90 22.27 0.10
CA LEU A 134 4.66 23.17 1.00
C LEU A 134 3.85 24.37 1.55
N HIS A 135 2.66 24.64 1.00
CA HIS A 135 1.75 25.71 1.40
C HIS A 135 0.29 25.25 1.58
N SER A 136 0.03 23.94 1.59
CA SER A 136 -1.33 23.43 1.83
C SER A 136 -1.62 23.37 3.32
N LEU A 137 -2.66 24.08 3.75
CA LEU A 137 -3.23 23.97 5.10
C LEU A 137 -4.02 22.66 5.29
N ASP A 138 -4.29 21.94 4.20
CA ASP A 138 -5.12 20.74 4.21
C ASP A 138 -4.28 19.48 4.44
N ASN A 139 -3.88 19.27 5.69
CA ASN A 139 -3.30 18.01 6.18
C ASN A 139 -4.41 16.97 6.45
N GLY A 140 -5.25 16.72 5.44
CA GLY A 140 -6.42 15.85 5.55
C GLY A 140 -6.15 14.40 5.14
N VAL A 141 -7.00 13.49 5.62
CA VAL A 141 -7.13 12.14 5.07
C VAL A 141 -8.22 12.16 4.02
N PHE A 142 -7.87 11.84 2.77
CA PHE A 142 -8.81 11.89 1.66
C PHE A 142 -9.44 10.51 1.45
N LEU A 143 -10.76 10.42 1.48
CA LEU A 143 -11.49 9.20 1.18
C LEU A 143 -11.98 9.26 -0.27
N TRP A 144 -11.59 8.27 -1.06
CA TRP A 144 -11.95 8.13 -2.46
C TRP A 144 -12.80 6.90 -2.70
N SER A 145 -13.75 7.01 -3.63
CA SER A 145 -14.45 5.85 -4.17
C SER A 145 -13.70 5.32 -5.39
N ARG A 146 -13.63 4.00 -5.59
CA ARG A 146 -13.11 3.43 -6.84
C ARG A 146 -14.01 3.70 -8.04
N SER A 147 -15.30 3.96 -7.81
CA SER A 147 -16.26 4.26 -8.88
C SER A 147 -16.20 5.71 -9.35
N ASN A 148 -15.72 6.64 -8.52
CA ASN A 148 -15.56 8.04 -8.86
C ASN A 148 -14.12 8.48 -8.57
N THR A 149 -13.34 8.58 -9.65
CA THR A 149 -11.91 8.93 -9.60
C THR A 149 -11.66 10.41 -9.90
N SER A 150 -12.69 11.24 -10.01
CA SER A 150 -12.56 12.66 -10.34
C SER A 150 -12.43 13.56 -9.11
N SER A 151 -13.00 13.16 -7.98
CA SER A 151 -12.94 13.91 -6.72
C SER A 151 -13.00 12.99 -5.50
N PRO A 152 -12.43 13.40 -4.35
CA PRO A 152 -12.60 12.68 -3.10
C PRO A 152 -14.08 12.68 -2.69
N ALA A 153 -14.55 11.56 -2.15
CA ALA A 153 -15.89 11.44 -1.58
C ALA A 153 -16.01 12.19 -0.24
N THR A 154 -14.91 12.28 0.52
CA THR A 154 -14.85 12.97 1.81
C THR A 154 -13.41 13.31 2.14
N ILE A 155 -13.21 14.37 2.92
CA ILE A 155 -11.91 14.74 3.48
C ILE A 155 -12.07 14.77 5.00
N LEU A 156 -11.22 14.04 5.72
CA LEU A 156 -11.17 14.06 7.17
C LEU A 156 -10.14 15.11 7.59
N HIS A 157 -10.64 16.24 8.08
CA HIS A 157 -9.84 17.33 8.63
C HIS A 157 -9.61 17.13 10.15
N GLY A 158 -8.64 17.85 10.71
CA GLY A 158 -8.40 17.89 12.15
C GLY A 158 -6.91 17.90 12.54
N HIS A 159 -6.02 17.53 11.63
CA HIS A 159 -4.59 17.53 11.90
C HIS A 159 -3.96 18.88 11.56
N LYS A 160 -3.20 19.42 12.51
CA LYS A 160 -2.42 20.67 12.32
C LYS A 160 -1.08 20.42 11.65
N ALA A 161 -0.67 19.16 11.52
CA ALA A 161 0.59 18.73 10.94
C ALA A 161 0.37 17.56 9.96
N ALA A 162 1.40 17.22 9.19
CA ALA A 162 1.36 16.18 8.17
C ALA A 162 0.92 14.82 8.75
N VAL A 163 -0.09 14.20 8.12
CA VAL A 163 -0.52 12.84 8.49
C VAL A 163 0.40 11.84 7.81
N VAL A 164 1.18 11.10 8.60
CA VAL A 164 2.18 10.13 8.09
C VAL A 164 1.62 8.73 7.89
N GLY A 165 0.47 8.43 8.48
CA GLY A 165 -0.14 7.11 8.42
C GLY A 165 -1.62 7.13 8.78
N ALA A 166 -2.35 6.23 8.13
CA ALA A 166 -3.74 5.94 8.41
C ALA A 166 -3.94 4.42 8.36
N GLN A 167 -4.72 3.89 9.28
CA GLN A 167 -5.04 2.47 9.34
C GLN A 167 -6.52 2.28 9.61
N TRP A 168 -7.11 1.29 8.95
CA TRP A 168 -8.46 0.86 9.24
C TRP A 168 -8.45 -0.08 10.43
N ARG A 169 -9.32 0.20 11.41
CA ARG A 169 -9.63 -0.74 12.47
C ARG A 169 -10.84 -1.56 12.06
N LYS A 170 -10.71 -2.88 12.05
CA LYS A 170 -11.88 -3.76 12.01
C LYS A 170 -12.51 -3.75 13.40
N VAL A 171 -13.77 -3.37 13.47
CA VAL A 171 -14.60 -3.51 14.66
C VAL A 171 -15.64 -4.56 14.29
N ASP A 172 -15.63 -5.70 14.96
CA ASP A 172 -16.67 -6.70 14.76
C ASP A 172 -18.02 -6.07 15.16
N SER A 173 -19.03 -6.32 14.32
CA SER A 173 -20.32 -5.63 14.23
C SER A 173 -20.88 -5.10 15.56
N ASP A 174 -20.83 -3.78 15.78
CA ASP A 174 -21.99 -2.89 15.76
C ASP A 174 -21.54 -1.42 15.87
N VAL A 175 -22.21 -0.53 15.12
CA VAL A 175 -22.25 0.94 15.28
C VAL A 175 -20.93 1.75 15.13
N SER A 176 -20.85 2.46 13.99
CA SER A 176 -20.12 3.71 13.73
C SER A 176 -18.58 3.69 13.74
N VAL A 177 -18.02 4.11 12.60
CA VAL A 177 -16.60 4.44 12.44
C VAL A 177 -16.21 5.52 13.46
N LYS A 178 -15.45 5.16 14.49
CA LYS A 178 -14.62 6.11 15.23
C LYS A 178 -13.15 5.80 14.98
N GLN A 179 -12.58 6.76 14.25
CA GLN A 179 -11.19 7.00 13.89
C GLN A 179 -10.22 6.67 15.03
N CYS A 180 -9.13 5.98 14.70
CA CYS A 180 -7.94 5.94 15.56
C CYS A 180 -6.72 6.17 14.67
N LEU A 181 -6.32 7.43 14.56
CA LEU A 181 -5.06 7.83 13.95
C LEU A 181 -4.00 7.78 15.04
N ARG A 182 -2.86 7.15 14.75
CA ARG A 182 -1.70 7.20 15.63
C ARG A 182 -0.98 8.52 15.35
N GLU A 183 -1.08 9.46 16.28
CA GLU A 183 -0.18 10.62 16.30
C GLU A 183 1.23 10.12 16.63
N VAL A 184 2.20 10.46 15.79
CA VAL A 184 3.60 10.47 16.23
C VAL A 184 3.77 11.85 16.85
N GLN A 185 3.73 11.91 18.19
CA GLN A 185 4.30 13.05 18.89
C GLN A 185 5.80 13.04 18.58
N ASN A 186 6.30 14.16 18.09
CA ASN A 186 7.71 14.37 17.79
C ASN A 186 8.59 13.91 18.98
N LEU A 187 9.66 13.19 18.67
CA LEU A 187 10.88 13.23 19.49
C LEU A 187 11.75 14.38 18.97
#